data_AF-A0A839ZGX2-F1
#
_entry.id   AF-A0A839ZGX2-F1
#
_cell.length_a   1.000
_cell.length_b   1.000
_cell.length_c   1.000
_cell.angle_alpha   90.00
_cell.angle_beta   90.00
_cell.angle_gamma   90.00
#
_symmetry.space_group_name_H-M   'P 1'
#
loop_
_entity.id
_entity.type
_entity.pdbx_description
1 polymer ?
#
loop_
_entity_poly.entity_id
_entity_poly.type
_entity_poly.pdbx_seq_one_letter_code
_entity_poly.pdbx_strand_id
1 'polypeptide(L)'
;MEAQHRVSTLKLVDTLEEQALLEDLLEVTKPAVPPECRQLDYLLATPFRYDAPYPHGSRFRRAGRTAGVYYAAEAPRTAVAEMAFYRLLFFAESPGTPWPSNAGDYTAFAAEVATERALDLTVPPLDCDRDRWTSLTDYAATQALAETARAATIDLIRYSSVRDGAGGTNVAILACRGFAQSKPVERQTWRIRLSASGVQAICEFPDMRIGFGREAFAADPRLRAFNWER
;
A
#
# COMPACT_ATOMS: atom_id res chain seq x y z
N MET A 1 -16.09 8.01 -1.27
CA MET A 1 -16.96 7.41 -2.29
C MET A 1 -16.08 6.47 -3.10
N GLU A 2 -16.41 5.17 -3.16
CA GLU A 2 -15.65 4.19 -3.93
C GLU A 2 -16.06 4.26 -5.41
N ALA A 3 -15.66 5.33 -6.11
CA ALA A 3 -16.09 5.54 -7.50
C ALA A 3 -15.37 4.60 -8.50
N GLN A 4 -14.30 3.92 -8.08
CA GLN A 4 -13.38 3.25 -8.98
C GLN A 4 -13.86 1.87 -9.47
N HIS A 5 -14.63 1.11 -8.67
CA HIS A 5 -15.23 -0.15 -9.14
C HIS A 5 -16.33 0.11 -10.17
N ARG A 6 -17.21 1.11 -9.91
CA ARG A 6 -18.32 1.48 -10.81
C ARG A 6 -17.84 1.82 -12.21
N VAL A 7 -16.74 2.56 -12.34
CA VAL A 7 -16.17 2.92 -13.65
C VAL A 7 -15.45 1.75 -14.32
N SER A 8 -14.98 0.77 -13.55
CA SER A 8 -14.24 -0.37 -14.09
C SER A 8 -15.17 -1.44 -14.69
N THR A 9 -16.30 -1.73 -14.04
CA THR A 9 -17.30 -2.69 -14.53
C THR A 9 -18.16 -2.12 -15.66
N LEU A 10 -18.34 -0.79 -15.73
CA LEU A 10 -18.98 -0.11 -16.86
C LEU A 10 -18.31 -0.43 -18.22
N LYS A 11 -17.04 -0.84 -18.25
CA LYS A 11 -16.34 -1.21 -19.49
C LYS A 11 -16.67 -2.63 -19.98
N LEU A 12 -17.38 -3.42 -19.17
CA LEU A 12 -17.65 -4.84 -19.40
C LEU A 12 -19.11 -5.12 -19.75
N VAL A 13 -19.95 -4.09 -19.81
CA VAL A 13 -21.41 -4.16 -19.92
C VAL A 13 -21.92 -3.03 -20.81
N ASP A 14 -23.07 -3.23 -21.44
CA ASP A 14 -23.64 -2.25 -22.39
C ASP A 14 -24.65 -1.30 -21.71
N THR A 15 -25.19 -1.70 -20.56
CA THR A 15 -26.25 -0.97 -19.84
C THR A 15 -25.97 -0.81 -18.35
N LEU A 16 -26.65 0.14 -17.69
CA LEU A 16 -26.54 0.36 -16.24
C LEU A 16 -27.18 -0.79 -15.45
N GLU A 17 -28.23 -1.40 -15.99
CA GLU A 17 -28.90 -2.55 -15.41
C GLU A 17 -27.98 -3.78 -15.38
N GLU A 18 -27.27 -4.05 -16.47
CA GLU A 18 -26.25 -5.10 -16.53
C GLU A 18 -25.07 -4.80 -15.61
N GLN A 19 -24.67 -3.52 -15.51
CA GLN A 19 -23.63 -3.10 -14.57
C GLN A 19 -24.04 -3.39 -13.13
N ALA A 20 -25.27 -3.06 -12.74
CA ALA A 20 -25.80 -3.34 -11.41
C ALA A 20 -25.83 -4.85 -11.13
N LEU A 21 -26.32 -5.65 -12.09
CA LEU A 21 -26.32 -7.11 -11.97
C LEU A 21 -24.90 -7.68 -11.82
N LEU A 22 -23.94 -7.19 -12.61
CA LEU A 22 -22.55 -7.62 -12.52
C LEU A 22 -21.95 -7.28 -11.14
N GLU A 23 -22.20 -6.08 -10.61
CA GLU A 23 -21.75 -5.68 -9.28
C GLU A 23 -22.37 -6.55 -8.18
N ASP A 24 -23.67 -6.87 -8.28
CA ASP A 24 -24.34 -7.77 -7.34
C ASP A 24 -23.73 -9.18 -7.38
N LEU A 25 -23.49 -9.72 -8.58
CA LEU A 25 -22.83 -11.01 -8.75
C LEU A 25 -21.41 -10.99 -8.17
N LEU A 26 -20.64 -9.93 -8.43
CA LEU A 26 -19.30 -9.77 -7.89
C LEU A 26 -19.33 -9.68 -6.36
N GLU A 27 -20.24 -8.92 -5.75
CA GLU A 27 -20.33 -8.80 -4.30
C GLU A 27 -20.65 -10.13 -3.63
N VAL A 28 -21.57 -10.93 -4.19
CA VAL A 28 -21.95 -12.25 -3.65
C VAL A 28 -20.79 -13.26 -3.71
N THR A 29 -19.86 -13.10 -4.67
CA THR A 29 -18.68 -13.99 -4.77
C THR A 29 -17.52 -13.61 -3.85
N LYS A 30 -17.54 -12.42 -3.25
CA LYS A 30 -16.45 -11.96 -2.37
C LYS A 30 -16.48 -12.76 -1.06
N PRO A 31 -15.31 -13.18 -0.52
CA PRO A 31 -15.23 -13.81 0.78
C PRO A 31 -15.89 -12.96 1.88
N ALA A 32 -16.44 -13.61 2.90
CA ALA A 32 -16.99 -12.93 4.06
C ALA A 32 -15.90 -12.14 4.80
N VAL A 33 -16.24 -10.97 5.32
CA VAL A 33 -15.33 -10.19 6.16
C VAL A 33 -15.10 -10.95 7.48
N PRO A 34 -13.83 -11.16 7.91
CA PRO A 34 -13.51 -11.81 9.16
C PRO A 34 -14.23 -11.16 10.35
N PRO A 35 -14.73 -11.94 11.34
CA PRO A 35 -15.49 -11.41 12.48
C PRO A 35 -14.85 -10.20 13.16
N GLU A 36 -13.53 -10.23 13.36
CA GLU A 36 -12.74 -9.17 13.99
C GLU A 36 -12.61 -7.88 13.16
N CYS A 37 -13.00 -7.92 11.89
CA CYS A 37 -12.91 -6.79 10.95
C CYS A 37 -14.29 -6.26 10.53
N ARG A 38 -15.40 -6.90 10.93
CA ARG A 38 -16.75 -6.59 10.42
C ARG A 38 -17.22 -5.16 10.70
N GLN A 39 -16.77 -4.60 11.81
CA GLN A 39 -17.07 -3.23 12.21
C GLN A 39 -16.30 -2.18 11.42
N LEU A 40 -15.22 -2.58 10.72
CA LEU A 40 -14.36 -1.67 10.00
C LEU A 40 -14.95 -1.27 8.64
N ASP A 41 -14.71 -0.03 8.23
CA ASP A 41 -14.92 0.47 6.88
C ASP A 41 -14.14 -0.39 5.88
N TYR A 42 -14.68 -0.56 4.67
CA TYR A 42 -14.05 -1.39 3.65
C TYR A 42 -12.62 -0.94 3.33
N LEU A 43 -12.30 0.36 3.44
CA LEU A 43 -10.94 0.87 3.24
C LEU A 43 -9.93 0.31 4.24
N LEU A 44 -10.38 -0.08 5.43
CA LEU A 44 -9.55 -0.66 6.49
C LEU A 44 -9.61 -2.20 6.50
N ALA A 45 -10.79 -2.78 6.22
CA ALA A 45 -11.02 -4.23 6.24
C ALA A 45 -10.45 -4.97 5.02
N THR A 46 -10.36 -4.31 3.87
CA THR A 46 -10.05 -4.94 2.57
C THR A 46 -8.79 -5.82 2.59
N PRO A 47 -7.65 -5.39 3.18
CA PRO A 47 -6.46 -6.23 3.21
C PRO A 47 -6.67 -7.57 3.94
N PHE A 48 -7.63 -7.64 4.87
CA PHE A 48 -7.91 -8.83 5.69
C PHE A 48 -9.06 -9.69 5.14
N ARG A 49 -9.87 -9.17 4.20
CA ARG A 49 -11.04 -9.87 3.64
C ARG A 49 -10.64 -11.01 2.69
N TYR A 50 -9.62 -10.80 1.87
CA TYR A 50 -9.32 -11.71 0.75
C TYR A 50 -8.23 -12.73 1.11
N ASP A 51 -8.53 -14.02 0.92
CA ASP A 51 -7.66 -15.18 1.17
C ASP A 51 -6.97 -15.70 -0.10
N ALA A 52 -7.11 -14.97 -1.21
CA ALA A 52 -6.51 -15.33 -2.50
C ALA A 52 -4.98 -15.48 -2.36
N PRO A 53 -4.37 -16.49 -3.03
CA PRO A 53 -2.93 -16.66 -3.01
C PRO A 53 -2.20 -15.39 -3.44
N TYR A 54 -1.33 -14.87 -2.59
CA TYR A 54 -0.57 -13.67 -2.89
C TYR A 54 0.62 -14.03 -3.80
N PRO A 55 0.78 -13.42 -4.98
CA PRO A 55 1.61 -14.00 -6.04
C PRO A 55 3.12 -13.97 -5.74
N HIS A 56 3.64 -12.85 -5.21
CA HIS A 56 5.09 -12.64 -5.08
C HIS A 56 5.58 -12.32 -3.66
N GLY A 57 4.66 -12.24 -2.69
CA GLY A 57 5.02 -11.78 -1.34
C GLY A 57 5.29 -10.27 -1.29
N SER A 58 5.35 -9.74 -0.07
CA SER A 58 5.75 -8.36 0.26
C SER A 58 6.58 -8.37 1.53
N ARG A 59 7.01 -7.20 2.01
CA ARG A 59 7.98 -7.08 3.12
C ARG A 59 7.58 -7.90 4.34
N PHE A 60 6.32 -7.84 4.77
CA PHE A 60 5.80 -8.57 5.95
C PHE A 60 4.73 -9.61 5.62
N ARG A 61 4.62 -10.05 4.35
CA ARG A 61 3.65 -11.09 3.93
C ARG A 61 4.28 -12.05 2.92
N ARG A 62 4.30 -13.35 3.20
CA ARG A 62 4.77 -14.36 2.22
C ARG A 62 3.82 -14.50 1.04
N ALA A 63 4.36 -15.00 -0.07
CA ALA A 63 3.57 -15.49 -1.18
C ALA A 63 2.70 -16.69 -0.76
N GLY A 64 1.65 -16.98 -1.53
CA GLY A 64 0.69 -18.04 -1.24
C GLY A 64 -0.48 -17.59 -0.35
N ARG A 65 -1.19 -18.56 0.22
CA ARG A 65 -2.37 -18.32 1.07
C ARG A 65 -1.93 -17.91 2.46
N THR A 66 -1.81 -16.61 2.68
CA THR A 66 -1.36 -16.01 3.94
C THR A 66 -2.29 -14.89 4.39
N ALA A 67 -2.36 -14.65 5.70
CA ALA A 67 -3.13 -13.55 6.26
C ALA A 67 -2.69 -12.19 5.70
N GLY A 68 -3.65 -11.31 5.49
CA GLY A 68 -3.44 -9.96 4.98
C GLY A 68 -2.62 -9.06 5.90
N VAL A 69 -1.95 -8.07 5.30
CA VAL A 69 -1.24 -7.00 6.01
C VAL A 69 -1.73 -5.67 5.46
N TYR A 70 -2.14 -4.78 6.35
CA TYR A 70 -2.47 -3.40 5.99
C TYR A 70 -1.20 -2.55 6.12
N TYR A 71 -0.76 -1.98 4.99
CA TYR A 71 0.43 -1.13 4.93
C TYR A 71 0.03 0.34 4.92
N ALA A 72 0.65 1.12 5.81
CA ALA A 72 0.49 2.57 5.87
C ALA A 72 1.81 3.25 6.23
N ALA A 73 1.80 4.57 6.20
CA ALA A 73 2.88 5.40 6.69
C ALA A 73 2.36 6.44 7.68
N GLU A 74 3.22 6.87 8.62
CA GLU A 74 2.87 7.89 9.62
C GLU A 74 2.74 9.28 9.01
N ALA A 75 3.32 9.50 7.82
CA ALA A 75 3.27 10.77 7.10
C ALA A 75 2.81 10.58 5.64
N PRO A 76 2.00 11.50 5.09
CA PRO A 76 1.58 11.45 3.67
C PRO A 76 2.76 11.40 2.71
N ARG A 77 3.86 12.12 2.98
CA ARG A 77 5.06 12.10 2.12
C ARG A 77 5.61 10.68 1.95
N THR A 78 5.73 9.93 3.03
CA THR A 78 6.26 8.57 3.04
C THR A 78 5.32 7.62 2.31
N ALA A 79 4.00 7.74 2.51
CA ALA A 79 3.00 6.99 1.75
C ALA A 79 3.08 7.28 0.24
N VAL A 80 3.26 8.55 -0.14
CA VAL A 80 3.44 8.95 -1.54
C VAL A 80 4.75 8.41 -2.11
N ALA A 81 5.84 8.34 -1.34
CA ALA A 81 7.11 7.75 -1.78
C ALA A 81 6.97 6.25 -2.08
N GLU A 82 6.32 5.48 -1.20
CA GLU A 82 6.02 4.06 -1.44
C GLU A 82 5.14 3.88 -2.68
N MET A 83 4.08 4.68 -2.81
CA MET A 83 3.19 4.62 -3.97
C MET A 83 3.91 4.97 -5.28
N ALA A 84 4.73 6.03 -5.28
CA ALA A 84 5.53 6.44 -6.43
C ALA A 84 6.50 5.33 -6.86
N PHE A 85 7.18 4.68 -5.91
CA PHE A 85 8.05 3.55 -6.22
C PHE A 85 7.29 2.42 -6.93
N TYR A 86 6.16 1.96 -6.39
CA TYR A 86 5.40 0.86 -7.01
C TYR A 86 4.77 1.25 -8.35
N ARG A 87 4.42 2.52 -8.56
CA ARG A 87 4.00 2.99 -9.89
C ARG A 87 5.13 2.95 -10.90
N LEU A 88 6.34 3.38 -10.53
CA LEU A 88 7.50 3.26 -11.41
C LEU A 88 7.86 1.80 -11.66
N LEU A 89 7.75 0.93 -10.66
CA LEU A 89 7.97 -0.51 -10.82
C LEU A 89 7.01 -1.12 -11.84
N PHE A 90 5.72 -0.76 -11.81
CA PHE A 90 4.77 -1.16 -12.85
C PHE A 90 5.24 -0.78 -14.27
N PHE A 91 5.71 0.45 -14.46
CA PHE A 91 6.24 0.89 -15.76
C PHE A 91 7.55 0.16 -16.12
N ALA A 92 8.35 -0.25 -15.13
CA ALA A 92 9.59 -0.97 -15.34
C ALA A 92 9.31 -2.40 -15.83
N GLU A 93 8.29 -3.03 -15.25
CA GLU A 93 7.81 -4.37 -15.60
C GLU A 93 6.90 -4.37 -16.84
N SER A 94 6.49 -3.19 -17.33
CA SER A 94 5.75 -3.01 -18.59
C SER A 94 6.42 -1.96 -19.50
N PRO A 95 7.54 -2.32 -20.18
CA PRO A 95 8.32 -1.36 -20.98
C PRO A 95 7.54 -0.72 -22.14
N GLY A 96 6.53 -1.39 -22.67
CA GLY A 96 5.69 -0.88 -23.77
C GLY A 96 4.54 0.04 -23.34
N THR A 97 4.32 0.24 -22.03
CA THR A 97 3.28 1.15 -21.55
C THR A 97 3.80 2.60 -21.60
N PRO A 98 3.19 3.49 -22.40
CA PRO A 98 3.61 4.88 -22.50
C PRO A 98 3.28 5.64 -21.21
N TRP A 99 3.90 6.81 -21.03
CA TRP A 99 3.53 7.70 -19.94
C TRP A 99 2.07 8.13 -20.02
N PRO A 100 1.36 8.25 -18.89
CA PRO A 100 0.01 8.76 -18.88
C PRO A 100 0.03 10.25 -19.29
N SER A 101 -0.91 10.65 -20.15
CA SER A 101 -1.03 12.05 -20.59
C SER A 101 -1.45 13.00 -19.47
N ASN A 102 -2.24 12.49 -18.51
CA ASN A 102 -2.79 13.25 -17.40
C ASN A 102 -2.26 12.74 -16.05
N ALA A 103 -2.28 13.60 -15.03
CA ALA A 103 -2.09 13.17 -13.66
C ALA A 103 -3.23 12.23 -13.25
N GLY A 104 -2.92 11.19 -12.48
CA GLY A 104 -3.93 10.36 -11.84
C GLY A 104 -4.44 11.01 -10.56
N ASP A 105 -5.73 10.84 -10.29
CA ASP A 105 -6.34 11.23 -9.02
C ASP A 105 -6.25 10.08 -8.00
N TYR A 106 -5.76 10.40 -6.82
CA TYR A 106 -5.58 9.48 -5.70
C TYR A 106 -6.23 10.04 -4.45
N THR A 107 -6.70 9.16 -3.58
CA THR A 107 -7.14 9.53 -2.23
C THR A 107 -6.17 8.93 -1.23
N ALA A 108 -5.49 9.79 -0.46
CA ALA A 108 -4.86 9.37 0.77
C ALA A 108 -5.88 9.46 1.90
N PHE A 109 -5.88 8.51 2.82
CA PHE A 109 -6.77 8.53 3.97
C PHE A 109 -6.02 8.10 5.22
N ALA A 110 -6.36 8.72 6.34
CA ALA A 110 -5.74 8.43 7.62
C ALA A 110 -6.56 7.37 8.36
N ALA A 111 -5.87 6.37 8.90
CA ALA A 111 -6.45 5.40 9.82
C ALA A 111 -5.88 5.66 11.22
N GLU A 112 -6.75 5.77 12.21
CA GLU A 112 -6.31 5.88 13.60
C GLU A 112 -5.99 4.49 14.14
N VAL A 113 -4.81 4.36 14.75
CA VAL A 113 -4.24 3.09 15.22
C VAL A 113 -3.84 3.25 16.67
N ALA A 114 -4.23 2.31 17.52
CA ALA A 114 -3.83 2.26 18.92
C ALA A 114 -3.67 0.80 19.33
N THR A 115 -2.53 0.47 19.94
CA THR A 115 -2.28 -0.87 20.45
C THR A 115 -1.19 -0.83 21.53
N GLU A 116 -1.25 -1.77 22.44
CA GLU A 116 -0.20 -2.07 23.42
C GLU A 116 0.77 -3.15 22.90
N ARG A 117 0.47 -3.75 21.73
CA ARG A 117 1.14 -4.93 21.17
C ARG A 117 1.79 -4.57 19.84
N ALA A 118 2.80 -3.71 19.89
CA ALA A 118 3.58 -3.28 18.74
C ALA A 118 5.02 -3.79 18.80
N LEU A 119 5.61 -4.05 17.63
CA LEU A 119 7.06 -4.12 17.48
C LEU A 119 7.53 -2.86 16.77
N ASP A 120 8.45 -2.11 17.38
CA ASP A 120 9.13 -1.00 16.72
C ASP A 120 10.55 -1.43 16.36
N LEU A 121 10.80 -1.59 15.05
CA LEU A 121 12.10 -2.04 14.53
C LEU A 121 13.16 -0.93 14.57
N THR A 122 12.76 0.31 14.87
CA THR A 122 13.62 1.49 14.84
C THR A 122 14.25 1.80 16.21
N VAL A 123 13.94 1.00 17.23
CA VAL A 123 14.44 1.19 18.60
C VAL A 123 15.10 -0.09 19.14
N PRO A 124 15.99 0.03 20.14
CA PRO A 124 16.58 -1.13 20.80
C PRO A 124 15.53 -2.09 21.39
N PRO A 125 15.77 -3.42 21.33
CA PRO A 125 16.97 -4.06 20.77
C PRO A 125 16.87 -4.37 19.27
N LEU A 126 15.79 -4.00 18.58
CA LEU A 126 15.50 -4.45 17.21
C LEU A 126 16.19 -3.61 16.12
N ASP A 127 16.66 -2.42 16.47
CA ASP A 127 17.46 -1.55 15.60
C ASP A 127 18.80 -2.17 15.22
N CYS A 128 19.35 -3.08 16.04
CA CYS A 128 20.61 -3.77 15.73
C CYS A 128 20.52 -4.66 14.47
N ASP A 129 19.31 -5.12 14.11
CA ASP A 129 19.03 -5.95 12.93
C ASP A 129 18.65 -5.12 11.68
N ARG A 130 18.96 -3.81 11.67
CA ARG A 130 18.54 -2.86 10.61
C ARG A 130 18.75 -3.34 9.20
N ASP A 131 19.91 -3.90 8.89
CA ASP A 131 20.24 -4.34 7.54
C ASP A 131 19.34 -5.50 7.06
N ARG A 132 18.85 -6.32 8.00
CA ARG A 132 17.96 -7.45 7.70
C ARG A 132 16.56 -7.00 7.35
N TRP A 133 16.05 -5.95 8.02
CA TRP A 133 14.69 -5.45 7.77
C TRP A 133 14.60 -4.30 6.75
N THR A 134 15.73 -3.71 6.36
CA THR A 134 15.82 -2.68 5.30
C THR A 134 16.25 -3.21 3.93
N SER A 135 16.48 -4.52 3.77
CA SER A 135 16.79 -5.10 2.45
C SER A 135 15.76 -4.68 1.40
N LEU A 136 16.23 -4.21 0.24
CA LEU A 136 15.37 -3.64 -0.80
C LEU A 136 14.54 -4.70 -1.53
N THR A 137 15.05 -5.93 -1.66
CA THR A 137 14.46 -6.99 -2.49
C THR A 137 14.30 -8.32 -1.77
N ASP A 138 15.13 -8.63 -0.77
CA ASP A 138 14.98 -9.83 0.04
C ASP A 138 14.13 -9.52 1.28
N TYR A 139 12.99 -10.18 1.39
CA TYR A 139 12.02 -10.01 2.47
C TYR A 139 11.98 -11.23 3.41
N ALA A 140 12.87 -12.20 3.27
CA ALA A 140 12.81 -13.44 4.05
C ALA A 140 12.83 -13.19 5.57
N ALA A 141 13.72 -12.31 6.04
CA ALA A 141 13.83 -11.96 7.45
C ALA A 141 12.58 -11.27 7.99
N THR A 142 12.04 -10.28 7.25
CA THR A 142 10.84 -9.53 7.67
C THR A 142 9.57 -10.37 7.58
N GLN A 143 9.48 -11.28 6.63
CA GLN A 143 8.38 -12.24 6.54
C GLN A 143 8.42 -13.24 7.71
N ALA A 144 9.59 -13.78 8.06
CA ALA A 144 9.74 -14.64 9.24
C ALA A 144 9.41 -13.89 10.55
N LEU A 145 9.84 -12.63 10.65
CA LEU A 145 9.49 -11.76 11.76
C LEU A 145 7.98 -11.55 11.87
N ALA A 146 7.29 -11.26 10.76
CA ALA A 146 5.85 -11.04 10.75
C ALA A 146 5.06 -12.28 11.20
N GLU A 147 5.50 -13.48 10.82
CA GLU A 147 4.88 -14.72 11.27
C GLU A 147 5.08 -14.95 12.78
N THR A 148 6.30 -14.71 13.26
CA THR A 148 6.61 -14.79 14.69
C THR A 148 5.80 -13.77 15.48
N ALA A 149 5.68 -12.55 14.96
CA ALA A 149 4.87 -11.48 15.54
C ALA A 149 3.40 -11.90 15.63
N ARG A 150 2.83 -12.50 14.58
CA ARG A 150 1.47 -13.03 14.61
C ARG A 150 1.28 -14.15 15.63
N ALA A 151 2.23 -15.08 15.72
CA ALA A 151 2.19 -16.16 16.72
C ALA A 151 2.24 -15.61 18.16
N ALA A 152 2.99 -14.51 18.36
CA ALA A 152 3.03 -13.74 19.60
C ALA A 152 1.90 -12.72 19.74
N THR A 153 0.87 -12.78 18.89
CA THR A 153 -0.31 -11.89 18.87
C THR A 153 0.01 -10.39 18.83
N ILE A 154 1.11 -10.01 18.20
CA ILE A 154 1.44 -8.61 17.87
C ILE A 154 0.48 -8.07 16.81
N ASP A 155 0.07 -6.82 16.98
CA ASP A 155 -0.95 -6.17 16.14
C ASP A 155 -0.34 -5.34 15.03
N LEU A 156 0.83 -4.73 15.26
CA LEU A 156 1.52 -3.91 14.27
C LEU A 156 3.04 -4.00 14.37
N ILE A 157 3.69 -3.75 13.25
CA ILE A 157 5.14 -3.56 13.14
C ILE A 157 5.41 -2.16 12.58
N ARG A 158 6.15 -1.34 13.33
CA ARG A 158 6.63 -0.02 12.93
C ARG A 158 8.07 -0.12 12.43
N TYR A 159 8.38 0.49 11.29
CA TYR A 159 9.67 0.36 10.62
C TYR A 159 9.98 1.56 9.72
N SER A 160 11.26 1.86 9.46
CA SER A 160 11.62 2.92 8.52
C SER A 160 11.31 2.53 7.07
N SER A 161 10.76 3.45 6.30
CA SER A 161 10.64 3.30 4.85
C SER A 161 12.02 3.24 4.20
N VAL A 162 12.14 2.34 3.22
CA VAL A 162 13.33 2.24 2.35
C VAL A 162 13.14 2.99 1.03
N ARG A 163 12.00 3.69 0.88
CA ARG A 163 11.62 4.48 -0.31
C ARG A 163 11.59 5.96 -0.07
N ASP A 164 11.22 6.37 1.13
CA ASP A 164 11.32 7.76 1.50
C ASP A 164 12.78 8.10 1.82
N GLY A 165 13.42 8.89 0.95
CA GLY A 165 14.79 9.35 1.17
C GLY A 165 14.97 10.22 2.43
N ALA A 166 13.87 10.72 3.02
CA ALA A 166 13.89 11.38 4.32
C ALA A 166 13.84 10.41 5.52
N GLY A 167 13.72 9.10 5.26
CA GLY A 167 13.69 8.07 6.31
C GLY A 167 12.38 8.00 7.10
N GLY A 168 11.26 8.42 6.51
CA GLY A 168 9.96 8.41 7.17
C GLY A 168 9.48 7.01 7.59
N THR A 169 8.51 6.97 8.49
CA THR A 169 8.07 5.72 9.14
C THR A 169 6.89 5.08 8.44
N ASN A 170 6.99 3.77 8.23
CA ASN A 170 5.90 2.90 7.82
C ASN A 170 5.38 2.04 8.97
N VAL A 171 4.13 1.62 8.84
CA VAL A 171 3.44 0.71 9.75
C VAL A 171 2.84 -0.44 8.94
N ALA A 172 3.09 -1.67 9.39
CA ALA A 172 2.45 -2.89 8.90
C ALA A 172 1.50 -3.40 9.97
N ILE A 173 0.19 -3.20 9.78
CA ILE A 173 -0.84 -3.67 10.69
C ILE A 173 -1.19 -5.11 10.33
N LEU A 174 -1.03 -6.00 11.30
CA LEU A 174 -1.19 -7.44 11.16
C LEU A 174 -2.60 -7.90 11.54
N ALA A 175 -3.31 -7.16 12.39
CA ALA A 175 -4.63 -7.54 12.88
C ALA A 175 -5.61 -6.36 12.94
N CYS A 176 -6.88 -6.61 12.64
CA CYS A 176 -7.95 -5.60 12.65
C CYS A 176 -8.15 -4.90 14.00
N ARG A 177 -7.77 -5.54 15.11
CA ARG A 177 -7.81 -4.92 16.45
C ARG A 177 -6.78 -3.81 16.66
N GLY A 178 -5.82 -3.64 15.74
CA GLY A 178 -4.88 -2.51 15.79
C GLY A 178 -5.51 -1.16 15.43
N PHE A 179 -6.66 -1.15 14.76
CA PHE A 179 -7.38 0.10 14.45
C PHE A 179 -8.12 0.61 15.67
N ALA A 180 -7.90 1.89 16.01
CA ALA A 180 -8.60 2.57 17.09
C ALA A 180 -9.99 3.04 16.66
N GLN A 181 -10.16 3.35 15.38
CA GLN A 181 -11.43 3.79 14.79
C GLN A 181 -11.89 2.83 13.70
N SER A 182 -13.21 2.68 13.57
CA SER A 182 -13.80 1.84 12.54
C SER A 182 -13.80 2.48 11.16
N LYS A 183 -13.56 3.79 11.04
CA LYS A 183 -13.59 4.54 9.77
C LYS A 183 -12.33 5.40 9.64
N PRO A 184 -11.90 5.72 8.41
CA PRO A 184 -10.84 6.70 8.19
C PRO A 184 -11.19 8.05 8.83
N VAL A 185 -10.21 8.69 9.47
CA VAL A 185 -10.40 9.94 10.23
C VAL A 185 -10.10 11.19 9.40
N GLU A 186 -9.35 11.04 8.31
CA GLU A 186 -9.02 12.12 7.37
C GLU A 186 -8.97 11.58 5.94
N ARG A 187 -9.22 12.44 4.95
CA ARG A 187 -9.02 12.14 3.53
C ARG A 187 -8.40 13.35 2.83
N GLN A 188 -7.49 13.07 1.91
CA GLN A 188 -6.79 14.05 1.09
C GLN A 188 -6.86 13.62 -0.37
N THR A 189 -7.05 14.59 -1.26
CA THR A 189 -7.03 14.37 -2.70
C THR A 189 -5.66 14.73 -3.26
N TRP A 190 -5.05 13.78 -3.94
CA TRP A 190 -3.72 13.90 -4.50
C TRP A 190 -3.76 13.75 -6.02
N ARG A 191 -3.20 14.71 -6.75
CA ARG A 191 -2.92 14.57 -8.19
C ARG A 191 -1.48 14.15 -8.37
N ILE A 192 -1.26 13.01 -9.02
CA ILE A 192 0.08 12.43 -9.17
C ILE A 192 0.38 12.19 -10.63
N ARG A 193 1.37 12.92 -11.14
CA ARG A 193 1.87 12.86 -12.51
C ARG A 193 3.13 12.01 -12.56
N LEU A 194 3.13 11.03 -13.47
CA LEU A 194 4.31 10.25 -13.84
C LEU A 194 4.76 10.69 -15.24
N SER A 195 6.06 10.90 -15.43
CA SER A 195 6.62 11.30 -16.72
C SER A 195 8.10 10.95 -16.81
N ALA A 196 8.70 11.22 -17.97
CA ALA A 196 10.14 11.03 -18.20
C ALA A 196 11.02 11.77 -17.18
N SER A 197 10.56 12.85 -16.54
CA SER A 197 11.35 13.60 -15.54
C SER A 197 11.24 13.06 -14.11
N GLY A 198 10.33 12.11 -13.85
CA GLY A 198 10.07 11.60 -12.50
C GLY A 198 8.58 11.62 -12.12
N VAL A 199 8.34 11.61 -10.81
CA VAL A 199 7.00 11.65 -10.20
C VAL A 199 6.79 12.98 -9.51
N GLN A 200 5.64 13.61 -9.75
CA GLN A 200 5.21 14.85 -9.11
C GLN A 200 3.83 14.62 -8.48
N ALA A 201 3.70 14.92 -7.20
CA ALA A 201 2.48 14.75 -6.43
C ALA A 201 2.07 16.07 -5.79
N ILE A 202 0.80 16.45 -5.96
CA ILE A 202 0.22 17.68 -5.43
C ILE A 202 -1.02 17.31 -4.61
N CYS A 203 -1.08 17.78 -3.37
CA CYS A 203 -2.28 17.79 -2.54
C CYS A 203 -2.77 19.23 -2.44
N GLU A 204 -4.07 19.45 -2.62
CA GLU A 204 -4.66 20.79 -2.52
C GLU A 204 -4.89 21.21 -1.06
N PHE A 205 -5.28 20.27 -0.20
CA PHE A 205 -5.61 20.53 1.21
C PHE A 205 -5.08 19.42 2.13
N PRO A 206 -4.05 19.68 2.96
CA PRO A 206 -3.21 20.89 2.93
C PRO A 206 -2.41 21.03 1.62
N ASP A 207 -1.99 22.25 1.25
CA ASP A 207 -1.14 22.45 0.07
C ASP A 207 0.22 21.78 0.32
N MET A 208 0.46 20.68 -0.40
CA MET A 208 1.70 19.93 -0.33
C MET A 208 2.14 19.58 -1.74
N ARG A 209 3.44 19.74 -2.00
CA ARG A 209 4.05 19.41 -3.29
C ARG A 209 5.26 18.54 -3.05
N ILE A 210 5.25 17.36 -3.65
CA ILE A 210 6.27 16.34 -3.47
C ILE A 210 6.78 15.92 -4.85
N GLY A 211 8.09 15.91 -5.01
CA GLY A 211 8.75 15.48 -6.25
C GLY A 211 9.77 14.39 -5.98
N PHE A 212 9.77 13.37 -6.84
CA PHE A 212 10.78 12.32 -6.89
C PHE A 212 11.39 12.33 -8.28
N GLY A 213 12.62 12.81 -8.39
CA GLY A 213 13.38 12.78 -9.64
C GLY A 213 13.84 11.36 -10.01
N ARG A 214 14.52 11.22 -11.15
CA ARG A 214 14.98 9.92 -11.69
C ARG A 214 15.81 9.10 -10.69
N GLU A 215 16.62 9.78 -9.89
CA GLU A 215 17.53 9.15 -8.92
C GLU A 215 16.88 8.78 -7.58
N ALA A 216 15.63 9.20 -7.33
CA ALA A 216 14.99 9.04 -6.02
C ALA A 216 14.94 7.58 -5.52
N PHE A 217 14.88 6.63 -6.46
CA PHE A 217 14.80 5.19 -6.17
C PHE A 217 15.91 4.37 -6.83
N ALA A 218 16.98 5.02 -7.32
CA ALA A 218 18.06 4.38 -8.08
C ALA A 218 18.85 3.32 -7.29
N ALA A 219 18.80 3.39 -5.95
CA ALA A 219 19.38 2.35 -5.09
C ALA A 219 18.69 0.99 -5.24
N ASP A 220 17.42 0.95 -5.67
CA ASP A 220 16.73 -0.31 -5.91
C ASP A 220 17.13 -0.94 -7.25
N PRO A 221 17.65 -2.18 -7.23
CA PRO A 221 18.08 -2.84 -8.45
C PRO A 221 16.95 -3.04 -9.47
N ARG A 222 15.67 -3.11 -9.04
CA ARG A 222 14.53 -3.27 -9.94
C ARG A 222 14.26 -2.06 -10.82
N LEU A 223 14.75 -0.88 -10.43
CA LEU A 223 14.61 0.34 -11.23
C LEU A 223 15.92 0.76 -11.91
N ARG A 224 17.01 -0.02 -11.75
CA ARG A 224 18.34 0.33 -12.29
C ARG A 224 18.37 0.45 -13.82
N ALA A 225 17.65 -0.41 -14.52
CA ALA A 225 17.58 -0.43 -15.99
C ALA A 225 16.30 0.26 -16.51
N PHE A 226 15.66 1.09 -15.70
CA PHE A 226 14.37 1.69 -16.05
C PHE A 226 14.52 2.70 -17.20
N ASN A 227 13.82 2.44 -18.31
CA ASN A 227 13.78 3.38 -19.43
C ASN A 227 12.78 4.52 -19.14
N TRP A 228 13.32 5.72 -18.96
CA TRP A 228 12.55 6.96 -18.76
C TRP A 228 12.02 7.56 -20.08
N GLU A 229 12.69 7.28 -21.20
CA GLU A 229 12.34 7.77 -22.55
C GLU A 229 11.58 6.67 -23.31
N ARG A 230 10.28 6.58 -23.07
CA ARG A 230 9.37 5.52 -23.55
C ARG A 230 8.21 6.08 -24.36
#